data_AF-A0A949LCE4-F1
#
_entry.id   AF-A0A949LCE4-F1
#
_cell.length_a   1.000
_cell.length_b   1.000
_cell.length_c   1.000
_cell.angle_alpha   90.00
_cell.angle_beta   90.00
_cell.angle_gamma   90.00
#
_symmetry.space_group_name_H-M   'P 1'
#
loop_
_entity.id
_entity.type
_entity.pdbx_description
1 polymer ?
#
loop_
_entity_poly.entity_id
_entity_poly.type
_entity_poly.pdbx_seq_one_letter_code
_entity_poly.pdbx_strand_id
1 'polypeptide(L)'
;MARSCQVCSKGFSVGNQVTIRGKAKYLGGVGTKVTGITKRKFKPNLQRLRVTIGRGTNTTVLVCTQCIKSGKVTKLVKQQPFRLPKVDKAAKPATEEAVPSGPRARP
;
A
#
# COMPACT_ATOMS: atom_id res chain seq x y z
N MET A 1 -17.62 18.39 -0.47
CA MET A 1 -17.58 16.90 -0.58
C MET A 1 -16.73 16.32 0.55
N ALA A 2 -17.30 15.43 1.36
CA ALA A 2 -16.53 14.74 2.39
C ALA A 2 -15.53 13.77 1.73
N ARG A 3 -14.25 13.84 2.09
CA ARG A 3 -13.28 12.79 1.70
C ARG A 3 -13.74 11.48 2.35
N SER A 4 -14.36 10.61 1.55
CA SER A 4 -14.73 9.24 1.93
C SER A 4 -13.84 8.24 1.18
N CYS A 5 -13.70 7.04 1.73
CA CYS A 5 -13.06 5.96 0.99
C CYS A 5 -14.00 5.43 -0.09
N GLN A 6 -13.51 5.31 -1.33
CA GLN A 6 -14.32 4.79 -2.45
C GLN A 6 -14.55 3.27 -2.40
N VAL A 7 -13.78 2.53 -1.58
CA VAL A 7 -13.87 1.07 -1.47
C VAL A 7 -14.74 0.62 -0.30
N CYS A 8 -14.64 1.29 0.84
CA CYS A 8 -15.32 0.89 2.08
C CYS A 8 -16.24 1.97 2.66
N SER A 9 -16.49 3.04 1.89
CA SER A 9 -17.34 4.18 2.24
C SER A 9 -17.03 4.89 3.58
N LYS A 10 -15.91 4.57 4.24
CA LYS A 10 -15.50 5.20 5.50
C LYS A 10 -15.44 6.72 5.35
N GLY A 11 -16.29 7.39 6.12
CA GLY A 11 -16.37 8.84 6.21
C GLY A 11 -15.76 9.38 7.49
N PHE A 12 -15.93 10.68 7.70
CA PHE A 12 -15.61 11.33 8.95
C PHE A 12 -16.59 10.89 10.03
N SER A 13 -16.10 10.53 11.21
CA SER A 13 -16.94 10.43 12.41
C SER A 13 -16.73 11.65 13.30
N VAL A 14 -17.77 12.00 14.05
CA VAL A 14 -17.71 13.08 15.04
C VAL A 14 -17.60 12.45 16.42
N GLY A 15 -16.83 13.09 17.30
CA GLY A 15 -16.90 12.79 18.72
C GLY A 15 -16.30 13.92 19.52
N ASN A 16 -16.15 13.69 20.82
CA ASN A 16 -15.70 14.72 21.73
C ASN A 16 -14.20 14.59 22.04
N GLN A 17 -13.57 15.72 22.29
CA GLN A 17 -12.29 15.81 22.98
C GLN A 17 -12.59 16.18 24.42
N VAL A 18 -12.29 15.25 25.33
CA VAL A 18 -12.52 15.43 26.77
C VAL A 18 -11.18 15.75 27.41
N THR A 19 -11.06 16.94 28.00
CA THR A 19 -9.88 17.32 28.78
C THR A 19 -10.14 16.97 30.24
N ILE A 20 -9.22 16.23 30.85
CA ILE A 20 -9.34 15.70 32.19
C ILE A 20 -8.14 16.16 33.00
N ARG A 21 -8.36 16.58 34.25
CA ARG A 21 -7.32 16.96 35.21
C ARG A 21 -7.38 16.09 36.47
N GLY A 22 -6.26 15.97 37.16
CA GLY A 22 -6.12 15.18 38.38
C GLY A 22 -5.74 13.72 38.12
N LYS A 23 -5.28 13.03 39.18
CA LYS A 23 -4.97 11.60 39.14
C LYS A 23 -6.24 10.78 39.34
N ALA A 24 -6.33 9.67 38.62
CA ALA A 24 -7.45 8.74 38.77
C ALA A 24 -7.44 8.09 40.16
N LYS A 25 -8.62 7.73 40.68
CA LYS A 25 -8.77 7.14 42.03
C LYS A 25 -7.99 5.83 42.20
N TYR A 26 -7.94 5.00 41.15
CA TYR A 26 -7.21 3.74 41.18
C TYR A 26 -5.68 3.93 41.31
N LEU A 27 -5.15 5.12 41.01
CA LEU A 27 -3.74 5.49 41.20
C LEU A 27 -3.50 6.19 42.55
N GLY A 28 -4.44 6.09 43.51
CA GLY A 28 -4.35 6.75 44.81
C GLY A 28 -4.61 8.26 44.78
N GLY A 29 -5.20 8.79 43.70
CA GLY A 29 -5.61 10.19 43.60
C GLY A 29 -7.03 10.45 44.15
N VAL A 30 -7.38 11.72 44.36
CA VAL A 30 -8.74 12.14 44.76
C VAL A 30 -9.77 11.85 43.65
N GLY A 31 -9.34 11.88 42.39
CA GLY A 31 -10.15 11.60 41.21
C GLY A 31 -9.88 12.56 40.05
N THR A 32 -10.29 12.13 38.86
CA THR A 32 -10.20 12.90 37.63
C THR A 32 -11.42 13.81 37.45
N LYS A 33 -11.20 15.11 37.23
CA LYS A 33 -12.25 16.10 36.91
C LYS A 33 -12.24 16.43 35.43
N VAL A 34 -13.42 16.50 34.83
CA VAL A 34 -13.58 16.92 33.43
C VAL A 34 -13.57 18.45 33.38
N THR A 35 -12.60 19.02 32.67
CA THR A 35 -12.44 20.48 32.56
C THR A 35 -13.06 21.06 31.31
N GLY A 36 -13.28 20.25 30.28
CA GLY A 36 -13.85 20.73 29.03
C GLY A 36 -14.22 19.60 28.09
N ILE A 37 -15.27 19.84 27.32
CA ILE A 37 -15.77 18.94 26.29
C ILE A 37 -15.96 19.75 25.02
N THR A 38 -15.14 19.50 24.00
CA THR A 38 -15.23 20.16 22.70
C THR A 38 -15.48 19.14 21.59
N LYS A 39 -16.18 19.55 20.51
CA LYS A 39 -16.43 18.68 19.36
C LYS A 39 -15.17 18.58 18.49
N ARG A 40 -14.81 17.36 18.08
CA ARG A 40 -13.74 17.08 17.10
C ARG A 40 -14.23 16.15 15.99
N LYS A 41 -13.52 16.16 14.87
CA LYS A 41 -13.78 15.28 13.72
C LYS A 41 -12.67 14.26 13.60
N PHE A 42 -13.00 12.97 13.64
CA PHE A 42 -12.08 11.89 13.34
C PHE A 42 -12.01 11.68 11.83
N LYS A 43 -10.82 11.91 11.27
CA LYS A 43 -10.57 11.75 9.85
C LYS A 43 -9.99 10.37 9.59
N PRO A 44 -10.59 9.53 8.72
CA PRO A 44 -9.94 8.31 8.29
C PRO A 44 -8.64 8.67 7.55
N ASN A 45 -7.59 7.85 7.71
CA ASN A 45 -6.36 8.01 6.96
C ASN A 45 -6.59 7.58 5.51
N LEU A 46 -7.02 8.54 4.69
CA LEU A 46 -7.29 8.37 3.27
C LEU A 46 -6.06 8.77 2.47
N GLN A 47 -5.61 7.84 1.63
CA GLN A 47 -4.46 8.01 0.76
C GLN A 47 -4.93 8.06 -0.69
N ARG A 48 -4.33 8.95 -1.48
CA ARG A 48 -4.55 9.05 -2.92
C ARG A 48 -3.64 8.03 -3.59
N LEU A 49 -4.23 7.03 -4.26
CA LEU A 49 -3.48 5.97 -4.91
C LEU A 49 -3.92 5.76 -6.36
N ARG A 50 -2.96 5.39 -7.21
CA ARG A 50 -3.21 4.86 -8.55
C ARG A 50 -3.50 3.37 -8.42
N VAL A 51 -4.69 2.98 -8.84
CA VAL A 51 -5.21 1.62 -8.70
C VAL A 51 -5.61 1.12 -10.08
N THR A 52 -5.35 -0.17 -10.32
CA THR A 52 -5.84 -0.85 -11.51
C THR A 52 -7.19 -1.48 -11.17
N ILE A 53 -8.27 -0.94 -11.74
CA ILE A 53 -9.63 -1.46 -11.55
C ILE A 53 -9.92 -2.42 -12.71
N GLY A 54 -10.15 -3.70 -12.41
CA GLY A 54 -10.48 -4.71 -13.43
C GLY A 54 -9.34 -4.97 -14.44
N ARG A 55 -9.72 -5.19 -15.70
CA ARG A 55 -8.82 -5.66 -16.79
C ARG A 55 -7.89 -4.60 -17.40
N GLY A 56 -7.73 -3.42 -16.80
CA GLY A 56 -6.64 -2.51 -17.23
C GLY A 56 -6.87 -1.00 -17.09
N THR A 57 -8.02 -0.54 -16.60
CA THR A 57 -8.21 0.91 -16.40
C THR A 57 -7.52 1.36 -15.12
N ASN A 58 -6.55 2.26 -15.28
CA ASN A 58 -5.79 2.84 -14.18
C ASN A 58 -6.42 4.16 -13.75
N THR A 59 -6.96 4.21 -12.54
CA THR A 59 -7.60 5.42 -11.99
C THR A 59 -6.98 5.84 -10.67
N THR A 60 -7.11 7.13 -10.36
CA THR A 60 -6.73 7.66 -9.05
C THR A 60 -7.92 7.67 -8.12
N VAL A 61 -7.80 6.98 -7.00
CA VAL A 61 -8.88 6.78 -6.04
C VAL A 61 -8.44 7.16 -4.63
N LEU A 62 -9.40 7.56 -3.79
CA LEU A 62 -9.19 7.81 -2.36
C LEU A 62 -9.47 6.53 -1.57
N VAL A 63 -8.42 5.98 -0.95
CA VAL A 63 -8.47 4.66 -0.32
C VAL A 63 -8.03 4.73 1.13
N CYS A 64 -8.71 4.00 2.00
CA CYS A 64 -8.37 3.90 3.41
C CYS A 64 -7.11 3.03 3.63
N THR A 65 -6.28 3.38 4.61
CA THR A 65 -5.08 2.56 4.94
C THR A 65 -5.40 1.12 5.31
N GLN A 66 -6.54 0.85 5.96
CA GLN A 66 -6.97 -0.52 6.26
C GLN A 66 -7.32 -1.33 5.00
N CYS A 67 -7.88 -0.66 3.98
CA CYS A 67 -8.23 -1.25 2.69
C CYS A 67 -6.96 -1.61 1.91
N ILE A 68 -5.95 -0.73 2.00
CA ILE A 68 -4.62 -0.95 1.44
C ILE A 68 -3.93 -2.12 2.14
N LYS A 69 -3.97 -2.16 3.47
CA LYS A 69 -3.35 -3.22 4.28
C LYS A 69 -4.00 -4.59 4.04
N SER A 70 -5.32 -4.63 3.82
CA SER A 70 -6.07 -5.86 3.56
C SER A 70 -6.00 -6.35 2.11
N GLY A 71 -5.25 -5.69 1.23
CA GLY A 71 -5.08 -6.13 -0.16
C GLY A 71 -6.33 -5.99 -1.04
N LYS A 72 -7.38 -5.31 -0.57
CA LYS A 72 -8.61 -5.04 -1.35
C LYS A 72 -8.36 -4.17 -2.59
N VAL A 73 -7.17 -3.59 -2.69
CA VAL A 73 -6.76 -2.64 -3.72
C VAL A 73 -5.36 -3.01 -4.20
N THR A 74 -5.24 -3.28 -5.49
CA THR A 74 -3.96 -3.48 -6.17
C THR A 74 -3.35 -2.13 -6.53
N LYS A 75 -2.22 -1.80 -5.89
CA LYS A 75 -1.45 -0.60 -6.24
C LYS A 75 -0.78 -0.83 -7.58
N LEU A 76 -0.83 0.18 -8.46
CA LEU A 76 0.00 0.17 -9.66
C LEU A 76 1.47 0.36 -9.26
N VAL A 77 2.27 -0.70 -9.38
CA VAL A 77 3.71 -0.67 -9.09
C VAL A 77 4.42 -0.12 -10.34
N LYS A 78 4.80 1.17 -10.31
CA LYS A 78 5.52 1.81 -11.42
C LYS A 78 6.91 1.24 -11.65
N GLN A 79 7.60 0.90 -10.57
CA GLN A 79 8.94 0.31 -10.59
C GLN A 79 8.93 -0.86 -9.62
N GLN A 80 9.35 -2.02 -10.11
CA GLN A 80 9.55 -3.20 -9.28
C GLN A 80 10.65 -2.88 -8.25
N PRO A 81 10.43 -3.14 -6.94
CA PRO A 81 11.50 -3.00 -5.97
C PRO A 81 12.65 -3.95 -6.35
N PHE A 82 13.88 -3.41 -6.39
CA PHE A 82 15.14 -4.12 -6.71
C PHE A 82 15.41 -4.50 -8.18
N ARG A 83 15.04 -3.66 -9.15
CA ARG A 83 15.66 -3.78 -10.49
C ARG A 83 17.05 -3.14 -10.49
N LEU A 84 18.09 -3.98 -10.41
CA LEU A 84 19.42 -3.62 -10.91
C LEU A 84 19.31 -3.38 -12.42
N PRO A 85 19.85 -2.28 -12.97
CA PRO A 85 19.96 -2.14 -14.42
C PRO A 85 20.84 -3.27 -14.94
N LYS A 86 20.29 -4.14 -15.79
CA LYS A 86 21.01 -5.29 -16.35
C LYS A 86 22.20 -4.79 -17.19
N VAL A 87 23.42 -5.02 -16.71
CA VAL A 87 24.65 -4.80 -17.50
C VAL A 87 24.94 -6.01 -18.41
N ASP A 88 24.41 -7.20 -18.11
CA ASP A 88 24.76 -8.41 -18.87
C ASP A 88 23.53 -9.03 -19.54
N LYS A 89 23.35 -8.74 -20.83
CA LYS A 89 22.78 -9.64 -21.86
C LYS A 89 23.03 -9.06 -23.25
N ALA A 90 24.30 -8.88 -23.58
CA ALA A 90 24.78 -8.92 -24.96
C ALA A 90 25.47 -10.28 -25.17
N ALA A 91 24.68 -11.36 -25.18
CA ALA A 91 25.17 -12.65 -25.63
C ALA A 91 25.13 -12.66 -27.17
N LYS A 92 26.32 -12.69 -27.78
CA LYS A 92 26.54 -12.82 -29.23
C LYS A 92 25.89 -14.11 -29.76
N PRO A 93 25.42 -14.14 -31.02
CA PRO A 93 25.03 -15.39 -31.68
C PRO A 93 26.31 -16.16 -32.10
N ALA A 94 26.44 -17.41 -31.65
CA ALA A 94 27.45 -18.32 -32.18
C ALA A 94 26.90 -18.97 -33.45
N THR A 95 27.48 -18.57 -34.59
CA THR A 95 27.58 -19.40 -35.78
C THR A 95 28.63 -20.48 -35.49
N GLU A 96 28.22 -21.75 -35.43
CA GLU A 96 29.14 -22.87 -35.58
C GLU A 96 28.64 -23.76 -36.72
N GLU A 97 29.59 -24.05 -37.59
CA GLU A 97 29.45 -24.54 -38.94
C GLU A 97 29.27 -26.06 -38.96
N ALA A 98 28.71 -26.53 -40.07
CA ALA A 98 28.55 -27.92 -40.40
C ALA A 98 29.90 -28.66 -40.44
N VAL A 99 29.98 -29.81 -39.77
CA VAL A 99 31.02 -30.83 -40.01
C VAL A 99 30.34 -32.07 -40.57
N PRO A 100 30.73 -32.55 -41.78
CA PRO A 100 30.03 -33.63 -42.47
C PRO A 100 30.33 -35.02 -41.87
N SER A 101 29.28 -35.84 -41.78
CA SER A 101 29.32 -37.24 -41.37
C SER A 101 29.95 -38.14 -42.44
N GLY A 102 31.24 -38.46 -42.26
CA GLY A 102 31.99 -39.42 -43.07
C GLY A 102 32.30 -40.74 -42.32
N PRO A 103 32.48 -41.87 -43.04
CA PRO A 103 32.31 -43.24 -42.51
C PRO A 103 33.50 -43.81 -41.71
N ARG A 104 34.33 -42.97 -41.07
CA ARG A 104 35.52 -43.42 -40.31
C ARG A 104 35.48 -43.09 -38.82
N ALA A 105 34.31 -43.20 -38.20
CA ALA A 105 34.22 -43.28 -36.74
C ALA A 105 33.88 -44.73 -36.34
N ARG A 106 34.87 -45.43 -35.78
CA ARG A 106 34.68 -46.66 -34.97
C ARG A 106 34.75 -46.25 -33.49
N PRO A 107 34.09 -47.02 -32.60
CA PRO A 107 33.07 -46.54 -31.66
C PRO A 107 33.55 -45.54 -30.63
#